data_AF-A0A7K6PEI5-F1
#
_entry.id   AF-A0A7K6PEI5-F1
#
_cell.length_a   1.000
_cell.length_b   1.000
_cell.length_c   1.000
_cell.angle_alpha   90.00
_cell.angle_beta   90.00
_cell.angle_gamma   90.00
#
_symmetry.space_group_name_H-M   'P 1'
#
loop_
_entity.id
_entity.type
_entity.pdbx_description
1 polymer ?
#
loop_
_entity_poly.entity_id
_entity_poly.type
_entity_poly.pdbx_seq_one_letter_code
_entity_poly.pdbx_strand_id
1 'polypeptide(L)'
;QAHTTRSSQRCLAFVDDVRCSNQSLPMTRHCLTHICQDTNQTLFKPCQGSEEVPCNKPVPVSLSEEPCCPLHLRLPPQMYVPEQVLAVPQELGAAPTDLYLSAAELQPTESLPLEFSD
;
A
#
# COMPACT_ATOMS: atom_id res chain seq x y z
N GLN A 1 -7.98 16.02 30.36
CA GLN A 1 -8.62 16.92 29.38
C GLN A 1 -9.20 16.04 28.27
N ALA A 2 -10.50 15.75 28.32
CA ALA A 2 -11.13 14.81 27.40
C ALA A 2 -11.32 15.48 26.03
N HIS A 3 -10.66 14.95 25.00
CA HIS A 3 -10.86 15.36 23.61
C HIS A 3 -12.21 14.81 23.15
N THR A 4 -13.29 15.57 23.38
CA THR A 4 -14.60 15.22 22.82
C THR A 4 -14.52 15.38 21.30
N THR A 5 -14.30 14.31 20.56
CA THR A 5 -14.28 14.30 19.09
C THR A 5 -15.70 14.39 18.54
N ARG A 6 -16.40 15.49 18.81
CA ARG A 6 -17.66 15.79 18.11
C ARG A 6 -17.38 16.64 16.89
N SER A 7 -16.75 16.05 15.87
CA SER A 7 -16.71 16.67 14.54
C SER A 7 -17.69 15.97 13.61
N SER A 8 -18.98 16.07 13.92
CA SER A 8 -20.06 15.74 12.96
C SER A 8 -20.30 16.89 11.97
N GLN A 9 -19.27 17.70 11.71
CA GLN A 9 -19.37 18.81 10.77
C GLN A 9 -19.28 18.26 9.35
N ARG A 10 -20.09 18.83 8.45
CA ARG A 10 -20.01 18.52 7.02
C ARG A 10 -18.85 19.28 6.40
N CYS A 11 -18.25 18.69 5.39
CA CYS A 11 -17.25 19.33 4.55
C CYS A 11 -17.72 20.73 4.07
N LEU A 12 -16.81 21.69 4.03
CA LEU A 12 -17.07 23.05 3.54
C LEU A 12 -16.98 23.22 2.02
N ALA A 13 -16.51 22.19 1.30
CA ALA A 13 -16.39 22.25 -0.16
C ALA A 13 -17.75 22.32 -0.85
N PHE A 14 -17.78 23.00 -1.98
CA PHE A 14 -18.91 23.06 -2.90
C PHE A 14 -18.49 22.43 -4.24
N VAL A 15 -19.37 21.61 -4.80
CA VAL A 15 -19.24 21.02 -6.13
C VAL A 15 -20.52 21.35 -6.88
N ASP A 16 -20.41 22.05 -8.00
CA ASP A 16 -21.57 22.51 -8.79
C ASP A 16 -22.62 23.24 -7.94
N ASP A 17 -22.18 24.19 -7.11
CA ASP A 17 -22.98 24.96 -6.13
C ASP A 17 -23.67 24.13 -5.03
N VAL A 18 -23.43 22.81 -4.97
CA VAL A 18 -23.93 21.94 -3.91
C VAL A 18 -22.85 21.70 -2.87
N ARG A 19 -23.16 22.00 -1.60
CA ARG A 19 -22.25 21.71 -0.50
C ARG A 19 -22.05 20.20 -0.35
N CYS A 20 -20.80 19.78 -0.23
CA CYS A 20 -20.44 18.39 0.00
C CYS A 20 -21.12 17.84 1.27
N SER A 21 -21.77 16.68 1.14
CA SER A 21 -22.49 16.00 2.23
C SER A 21 -21.57 15.17 3.14
N ASN A 22 -20.34 14.89 2.70
CA ASN A 22 -19.38 14.09 3.44
C ASN A 22 -18.99 14.75 4.75
N GLN A 23 -18.64 13.92 5.74
CA GLN A 23 -18.14 14.39 7.02
C GLN A 23 -16.73 14.97 6.87
N SER A 24 -16.46 16.08 7.55
CA SER A 24 -15.11 16.64 7.66
C SER A 24 -14.21 15.71 8.47
N LEU A 25 -12.94 15.61 8.08
CA LEU A 25 -11.96 14.86 8.86
C LEU A 25 -11.68 15.56 10.20
N PRO A 26 -11.28 14.82 11.25
CA PRO A 26 -10.93 15.40 12.55
C PRO A 26 -9.92 16.55 12.40
N MET A 27 -10.13 17.64 13.15
CA MET A 27 -9.27 18.84 13.10
C MET A 27 -9.17 19.53 11.73
N THR A 28 -10.05 19.21 10.77
CA THR A 28 -10.11 19.86 9.46
C THR A 28 -11.52 20.34 9.14
N ARG A 29 -11.66 21.16 8.10
CA ARG A 29 -12.95 21.65 7.58
C ARG A 29 -13.46 20.86 6.36
N HIS A 30 -12.67 19.91 5.86
CA HIS A 30 -12.90 19.23 4.59
C HIS A 30 -12.94 17.71 4.78
N CYS A 31 -13.69 17.01 3.93
CA CYS A 31 -13.60 15.56 3.85
C CYS A 31 -12.33 15.15 3.10
N LEU A 32 -11.99 13.86 3.12
CA LEU A 32 -10.77 13.37 2.44
C LEU A 32 -10.72 13.81 0.98
N THR A 33 -11.80 13.66 0.21
CA THR A 33 -11.83 14.01 -1.22
C THR A 33 -11.55 15.49 -1.51
N HIS A 34 -11.84 16.38 -0.56
CA HIS A 34 -11.71 17.83 -0.74
C HIS A 34 -10.63 18.44 0.16
N ILE A 35 -9.85 17.61 0.86
CA ILE A 35 -8.86 18.09 1.82
C ILE A 35 -7.79 18.98 1.19
N CYS A 36 -7.51 18.78 -0.10
CA CYS A 36 -6.57 19.58 -0.88
C CYS A 36 -7.14 20.91 -1.38
N GLN A 37 -8.44 21.20 -1.17
CA GLN A 37 -9.02 22.52 -1.43
C GLN A 37 -8.72 23.52 -0.31
N ASP A 38 -8.29 23.04 0.87
CA ASP A 38 -7.86 23.89 1.97
C ASP A 38 -6.49 24.51 1.68
N THR A 39 -6.40 25.84 1.66
CA THR A 39 -5.15 26.57 1.41
C THR A 39 -4.10 26.33 2.48
N ASN A 40 -4.51 25.90 3.69
CA ASN A 40 -3.61 25.61 4.79
C ASN A 40 -3.24 24.12 4.87
N GLN A 41 -3.60 23.32 3.86
CA GLN A 41 -3.29 21.90 3.90
C GLN A 41 -1.79 21.64 3.66
N THR A 42 -1.14 21.02 4.64
CA THR A 42 0.28 20.63 4.60
C THR A 42 0.49 19.11 4.64
N LEU A 43 -0.51 18.35 5.10
CA LEU A 43 -0.46 16.90 5.28
C LEU A 43 -0.82 16.12 4.01
N PHE A 44 -1.63 16.71 3.14
CA PHE A 44 -2.12 16.09 1.91
C PHE A 44 -1.87 16.98 0.71
N LYS A 45 -1.42 16.37 -0.39
CA LYS A 45 -1.31 17.01 -1.70
C LYS A 45 -2.10 16.21 -2.74
N PRO A 46 -2.52 16.80 -3.87
CA PRO A 46 -3.06 16.02 -4.97
C PRO A 46 -1.95 15.12 -5.54
N CYS A 47 -2.31 13.89 -5.92
CA CYS A 47 -1.42 12.97 -6.61
C CYS A 47 -0.94 13.59 -7.93
N GLN A 48 0.35 13.46 -8.24
CA GLN A 48 0.91 14.01 -9.48
C GLN A 48 0.30 13.40 -10.75
N GLY A 49 -0.18 12.15 -10.69
CA GLY A 49 -0.80 11.45 -11.82
C GLY A 49 0.22 10.99 -12.87
N SER A 50 -0.29 10.68 -14.06
CA SER A 50 0.51 10.50 -15.28
C SER A 50 0.29 11.70 -16.21
N GLU A 51 1.18 11.91 -17.19
CA GLU A 51 1.08 13.03 -18.14
C GLU A 51 -0.23 13.04 -18.95
N GLU A 52 -0.89 11.89 -19.05
CA GLU A 52 -2.04 11.65 -19.92
C GLU A 52 -3.37 12.02 -19.23
N VAL A 53 -3.46 11.83 -17.91
CA VAL A 53 -4.71 12.01 -17.15
C VAL A 53 -4.40 12.64 -15.77
N PRO A 54 -4.97 13.83 -15.47
CA PRO A 54 -4.74 14.46 -14.18
C PRO A 54 -5.34 13.62 -13.05
N CYS A 55 -4.53 13.31 -12.04
CA CYS A 55 -5.00 12.68 -10.83
C CYS A 55 -5.27 13.76 -9.76
N ASN A 56 -6.46 13.78 -9.18
CA ASN A 56 -6.79 14.69 -8.08
C ASN A 56 -6.98 13.93 -6.75
N LYS A 57 -6.48 12.69 -6.65
CA LYS A 57 -6.59 11.92 -5.42
C LYS A 57 -5.68 12.52 -4.34
N PRO A 58 -6.20 12.81 -3.14
CA PRO A 58 -5.39 13.29 -2.03
C PRO A 58 -4.42 12.20 -1.57
N VAL A 59 -3.15 12.54 -1.45
CA VAL A 59 -2.07 11.64 -1.01
C VAL A 59 -1.33 12.25 0.17
N PRO A 60 -0.97 11.46 1.20
CA PRO A 60 -0.20 11.95 2.33
C PRO A 60 1.21 12.35 1.90
N VAL A 61 1.66 13.54 2.32
CA VAL A 61 3.01 14.06 2.02
C VAL A 61 4.10 13.30 2.78
N SER A 62 3.74 12.59 3.85
CA SER A 62 4.69 11.80 4.65
C SER A 62 5.25 10.56 3.93
N LEU A 63 4.75 10.21 2.74
CA LEU A 63 5.16 9.01 2.02
C LEU A 63 6.40 9.22 1.15
N SER A 64 6.56 10.39 0.53
CA SER A 64 7.68 10.73 -0.36
C SER A 64 7.67 12.22 -0.71
N GLU A 65 8.75 12.72 -1.32
CA GLU A 65 8.82 14.09 -1.86
C GLU A 65 7.77 14.33 -2.97
N GLU A 66 7.60 13.33 -3.84
CA GLU A 66 6.55 13.25 -4.86
C GLU A 66 5.57 12.11 -4.53
N PRO A 67 4.54 12.35 -3.71
CA PRO A 67 3.58 11.33 -3.33
C PRO A 67 2.63 11.00 -4.49
N CYS A 68 2.41 9.71 -4.71
CA CYS A 68 1.47 9.19 -5.70
C CYS A 68 0.42 8.30 -5.03
N CYS A 69 -0.80 8.27 -5.58
CA CYS A 69 -1.82 7.35 -5.11
C CYS A 69 -1.42 5.91 -5.49
N PRO A 70 -2.02 4.87 -4.88
CA PRO A 70 -1.63 3.48 -5.15
C PRO A 70 -1.68 3.06 -6.63
N LEU A 71 -2.49 3.75 -7.45
CA LEU A 71 -2.58 3.51 -8.89
C LEU A 71 -1.43 4.14 -9.69
N HIS A 72 -0.83 5.21 -9.17
CA HIS A 72 0.30 5.92 -9.78
C HIS A 72 1.61 5.69 -9.04
N LEU A 73 1.63 4.75 -8.08
CA LEU A 73 2.84 4.39 -7.35
C LEU A 73 3.78 3.62 -8.30
N ARG A 74 5.00 4.13 -8.49
CA ARG A 74 6.02 3.43 -9.27
C ARG A 74 6.49 2.19 -8.51
N LEU A 75 6.15 1.02 -9.03
CA LEU A 75 6.60 -0.25 -8.45
C LEU A 75 8.09 -0.46 -8.71
N PRO A 76 8.84 -1.07 -7.77
CA PRO A 76 10.20 -1.51 -8.03
C PRO A 76 10.21 -2.56 -9.16
N PRO A 77 11.30 -2.65 -9.95
CA PRO A 77 11.43 -3.67 -10.98
C PRO A 77 11.26 -5.06 -10.37
N GLN A 78 10.65 -5.99 -11.13
CA GLN A 78 10.51 -7.37 -10.69
C GLN A 78 11.90 -7.96 -10.44
N MET A 79 12.13 -8.45 -9.23
CA MET A 79 13.41 -9.05 -8.83
C MET A 79 13.57 -10.49 -9.36
N TYR A 80 12.49 -11.09 -9.83
CA TYR A 80 12.54 -12.43 -10.40
C TYR A 80 13.08 -12.36 -11.83
N VAL A 81 14.28 -12.91 -12.01
CA VAL A 81 14.79 -13.28 -13.33
C VAL A 81 14.39 -14.74 -13.52
N PRO A 82 13.49 -15.07 -14.47
CA PRO A 82 13.26 -16.46 -14.83
C PRO A 82 14.58 -17.09 -15.23
N GLU A 83 14.89 -18.26 -14.66
CA GLU A 83 16.04 -19.05 -15.08
C GLU A 83 15.93 -19.23 -16.59
N GLN A 84 16.94 -18.71 -17.31
CA GLN A 84 17.04 -18.93 -18.73
C GLN A 84 17.20 -20.43 -18.87
N VAL A 85 16.19 -21.11 -19.42
CA VAL A 85 16.27 -22.52 -19.77
C VAL A 85 17.44 -22.62 -20.73
N LEU A 86 18.62 -22.96 -20.19
CA LEU A 86 19.78 -23.39 -20.94
C LEU A 86 19.24 -24.44 -21.90
N ALA A 87 19.26 -24.12 -23.20
CA ALA A 87 18.89 -25.08 -24.23
C ALA A 87 19.75 -26.31 -24.01
N VAL A 88 19.15 -27.35 -23.42
CA VAL A 88 19.79 -28.63 -23.14
C VAL A 88 20.32 -29.16 -24.46
N PRO A 89 21.64 -29.29 -24.69
CA PRO A 89 22.13 -30.10 -25.78
C PRO A 89 21.77 -31.55 -25.46
N GLN A 90 21.12 -32.17 -26.44
CA GLN A 90 20.54 -33.50 -26.44
C GLN A 90 21.46 -34.59 -25.86
N GLU A 91 20.94 -35.28 -24.84
CA GLU A 91 21.18 -36.68 -24.43
C GLU A 91 22.55 -37.30 -24.76
N LEU A 92 23.42 -37.37 -23.75
CA LEU A 92 24.50 -38.36 -23.70
C LEU A 92 24.54 -39.02 -22.31
N GLY A 93 23.89 -40.17 -22.22
CA GLY A 93 24.40 -41.36 -21.52
C GLY A 93 24.56 -41.31 -20.00
N ALA A 94 23.56 -41.88 -19.31
CA ALA A 94 23.66 -42.76 -18.13
C ALA A 94 24.64 -42.43 -16.96
N ALA A 95 23.99 -42.18 -15.80
CA ALA A 95 24.39 -42.43 -14.40
C ALA A 95 25.09 -41.30 -13.59
N PRO A 96 25.00 -41.27 -12.23
CA PRO A 96 24.06 -41.93 -11.31
C PRO A 96 23.22 -40.95 -10.46
N THR A 97 22.09 -41.45 -9.99
CA THR A 97 21.07 -40.78 -9.16
C THR A 97 21.51 -40.63 -7.70
N ASP A 98 22.46 -39.74 -7.38
CA ASP A 98 22.81 -39.47 -5.97
C ASP A 98 23.28 -38.03 -5.72
N LEU A 99 22.51 -37.05 -6.20
CA LEU A 99 22.55 -35.70 -5.64
C LEU A 99 21.40 -35.56 -4.65
N TYR A 100 21.64 -36.08 -3.44
CA TYR A 100 20.82 -35.89 -2.27
C TYR A 100 20.60 -34.39 -2.03
N LEU A 101 19.43 -33.89 -2.42
CA LEU A 101 18.93 -32.59 -2.00
C LEU A 101 18.62 -32.70 -0.51
N SER A 102 19.43 -32.03 0.32
CA SER A 102 19.13 -31.86 1.74
C SER A 102 17.88 -31.00 1.90
N ALA A 103 16.71 -31.61 1.77
CA ALA A 103 15.46 -31.02 2.23
C ALA A 103 15.51 -31.00 3.76
N ALA A 104 15.81 -29.84 4.33
CA ALA A 104 15.58 -29.61 5.74
C ALA A 104 14.06 -29.50 5.96
N GLU A 105 13.40 -30.62 6.19
CA GLU A 105 12.02 -30.64 6.67
C GLU A 105 12.02 -30.13 8.11
N LEU A 106 11.60 -28.87 8.31
CA LEU A 106 11.32 -28.37 9.65
C LEU A 106 10.07 -29.10 10.15
N GLN A 107 10.26 -30.02 11.09
CA GLN A 107 9.17 -30.60 11.86
C GLN A 107 8.40 -29.44 12.52
N PRO A 108 7.06 -29.37 12.40
CA PRO A 108 6.30 -28.42 13.19
C PRO A 108 6.52 -28.77 14.66
N THR A 109 7.19 -27.89 15.40
CA THR A 109 7.39 -28.07 16.83
C THR A 109 6.01 -28.17 17.47
N GLU A 110 5.77 -29.33 18.06
CA GLU A 110 4.51 -29.74 18.66
C GLU A 110 4.02 -28.64 19.61
N SER A 111 2.75 -28.27 19.47
CA SER A 111 2.09 -27.27 20.30
C SER A 111 2.13 -27.72 21.76
N LEU A 112 3.03 -27.11 22.54
CA LEU A 112 3.05 -27.28 23.99
C LEU A 112 1.79 -26.66 24.59
N PRO A 113 1.01 -27.39 25.41
CA PRO A 113 -0.13 -26.80 26.10
C PRO A 113 0.37 -25.76 27.11
N LEU A 114 -0.16 -24.54 27.00
CA LEU A 114 0.00 -23.50 28.02
C LEU A 114 -0.81 -23.93 29.25
N GLU A 115 -0.14 -24.46 30.26
CA GLU A 115 -0.73 -24.61 31.59
C GLU A 115 -0.74 -23.23 32.26
N PHE A 116 -1.94 -22.68 32.44
CA PHE A 116 -2.16 -21.51 33.26
C PHE A 116 -2.27 -21.98 34.72
N SER A 117 -1.30 -21.61 35.54
CA SER A 117 -1.44 -21.75 37.00
C SER A 117 -2.50 -20.77 37.51
N ASP A 118 -3.41 -21.25 38.35
CA ASP A 118 -4.42 -20.48 39.10
C ASP A 118 -3.79 -19.46 40.05
#